data_AF-A0A2V9ISP1-F1
#
_entry.id   AF-A0A2V9ISP1-F1
#
_cell.length_a   1.000
_cell.length_b   1.000
_cell.length_c   1.000
_cell.angle_alpha   90.00
_cell.angle_beta   90.00
_cell.angle_gamma   90.00
#
_symmetry.space_group_name_H-M   'P 1'
#
loop_
_entity.id
_entity.type
_entity.pdbx_description
1 polymer ?
#
loop_
_entity_poly.entity_id
_entity_poly.type
_entity_poly.pdbx_seq_one_letter_code
_entity_poly.pdbx_strand_id
1 'polypeptide(L)'
;MNAFFRKLNWLVHRSRKEDELSEELQFHLDEEAEERRAEGLAEQEARWAARRELGNVTLVQETTRAMWTWTCFEQLVQDLRYALGTMIHNRAFTALAALSLALGIGANTAIYSFMDSILLRSLPVSNPESLVVLNWHNKVYSRGTVVRGASGTIYDDPKSGSTAGIFPFPAFELLRKSDAVFS
;
A
#
# COMPACT_ATOMS: atom_id res chain seq x y z
N MET A 1 16.20 22.66 10.76
CA MET A 1 14.99 21.96 10.27
C MET A 1 14.90 21.84 8.75
N ASN A 2 15.66 22.62 7.96
CA ASN A 2 15.54 22.65 6.49
C ASN A 2 16.30 21.53 5.75
N ALA A 3 17.33 20.93 6.36
CA ALA A 3 18.13 19.89 5.69
C ALA A 3 17.35 18.58 5.47
N PHE A 4 16.55 18.17 6.46
CA PHE A 4 15.73 16.95 6.38
C PHE A 4 14.65 17.07 5.30
N PHE A 5 13.93 18.19 5.25
CA PHE A 5 12.94 18.45 4.20
C PHE A 5 13.55 18.52 2.81
N ARG A 6 14.76 19.09 2.68
CA ARG A 6 15.47 19.12 1.40
C ARG A 6 15.89 17.72 0.93
N LYS A 7 16.29 16.84 1.86
CA LYS A 7 16.66 15.44 1.59
C LYS A 7 15.44 14.57 1.24
N LEU A 8 14.34 14.75 1.96
CA LEU A 8 13.08 14.09 1.65
C LEU A 8 12.54 14.56 0.29
N ASN A 9 12.67 15.85 -0.01
CA ASN A 9 12.30 16.40 -1.31
C ASN A 9 13.18 15.85 -2.44
N TRP A 10 14.48 15.61 -2.21
CA TRP A 10 15.37 14.97 -3.18
C TRP A 10 14.98 13.51 -3.46
N LEU A 11 14.56 12.75 -2.42
CA LEU A 11 14.03 11.39 -2.60
C LEU A 11 12.73 11.37 -3.40
N VAL A 12 11.85 12.34 -3.17
CA VAL A 12 10.58 12.49 -3.92
C VAL A 12 10.83 12.98 -5.36
N HIS A 13 11.87 13.79 -5.60
CA HIS A 13 12.25 14.30 -6.92
C HIS A 13 13.23 13.39 -7.68
N ARG A 14 13.47 12.16 -7.21
CA ARG A 14 14.35 11.21 -7.90
C ARG A 14 13.90 10.98 -9.35
N SER A 15 12.59 10.83 -9.58
CA SER A 15 12.04 10.71 -10.93
C SER A 15 12.42 11.92 -11.79
N ARG A 16 12.25 13.14 -11.26
CA ARG A 16 12.57 14.37 -12.01
C ARG A 16 14.05 14.48 -12.36
N LYS A 17 14.95 14.04 -11.47
CA LYS A 17 16.39 14.00 -11.77
C LYS A 17 16.76 12.94 -12.80
N GLU A 18 16.05 11.81 -12.81
CA GLU A 18 16.23 10.79 -13.84
C GLU A 18 15.71 11.27 -15.21
N ASP A 19 14.62 12.04 -15.21
CA ASP A 19 14.09 12.70 -16.41
C ASP A 19 15.05 13.78 -16.92
N GLU A 20 15.54 14.68 -16.04
CA GLU A 20 16.55 15.70 -16.36
C GLU A 20 17.82 15.07 -16.95
N LEU A 21 18.32 13.96 -16.36
CA LEU A 21 19.48 13.22 -16.89
C LEU A 21 19.20 12.59 -18.27
N SER A 22 17.98 12.09 -18.49
CA SER A 22 17.59 11.50 -19.77
C SER A 22 17.48 12.55 -20.86
N GLU A 23 16.94 13.73 -20.55
CA GLU A 23 16.89 14.89 -21.44
C GLU A 23 18.29 15.39 -21.79
N GLU A 24 19.19 15.50 -20.80
CA GLU A 24 20.58 15.94 -21.02
C GLU A 24 21.34 14.96 -21.92
N LEU A 25 21.19 13.65 -21.72
CA LEU A 25 21.78 12.63 -22.59
C LEU A 25 21.23 12.68 -24.02
N GLN A 26 19.93 12.97 -24.20
CA GLN A 26 19.34 13.14 -25.52
C GLN A 26 19.83 14.40 -26.21
N PHE A 27 19.91 15.51 -25.48
CA PHE A 27 20.43 16.79 -25.98
C PHE A 27 21.83 16.62 -26.58
N HIS A 28 22.74 15.95 -25.87
CA HIS A 28 24.09 15.70 -26.38
C HIS A 28 24.10 14.81 -27.62
N LEU A 29 23.26 13.77 -27.69
CA LEU A 29 23.17 12.92 -28.87
C LEU A 29 22.68 13.68 -30.11
N ASP A 30 21.74 14.61 -29.93
CA ASP A 30 21.20 15.42 -31.01
C ASP A 30 22.19 16.48 -31.49
N GLU A 31 22.89 17.14 -30.55
CA GLU A 31 23.98 18.09 -30.84
C GLU A 31 25.10 17.43 -31.64
N GLU A 32 25.59 16.27 -31.18
CA GLU A 32 26.69 15.54 -31.82
C GLU A 32 26.31 14.94 -33.19
N ALA A 33 25.02 14.66 -33.40
CA ALA A 33 24.49 14.26 -34.70
C ALA A 33 24.35 15.46 -35.66
N GLU A 34 24.10 16.67 -35.13
CA GLU A 34 24.01 17.90 -35.91
C GLU A 34 25.39 18.40 -36.36
N GLU A 35 26.40 18.32 -35.50
CA GLU A 35 27.79 18.61 -35.88
C GLU A 35 28.26 17.69 -37.02
N ARG A 36 28.08 16.38 -36.89
CA ARG A 36 28.45 15.43 -37.97
C ARG A 36 27.67 15.64 -39.26
N ARG A 37 26.42 16.11 -39.16
CA ARG A 37 25.64 16.51 -40.34
C ARG A 37 26.25 17.74 -41.01
N ALA A 38 26.69 18.72 -40.23
CA ALA A 38 27.38 19.91 -40.74
C ALA A 38 28.72 19.56 -41.41
N GLU A 39 29.37 18.48 -40.96
CA GLU A 39 30.56 17.88 -41.60
C GLU A 39 30.25 17.09 -42.88
N GLY A 40 28.97 16.94 -43.26
CA GLY A 40 28.53 16.40 -44.54
C GLY A 40 28.01 14.96 -44.51
N LEU A 41 27.82 14.35 -43.33
CA LEU A 41 27.22 13.03 -43.20
C LEU A 41 25.69 13.07 -43.39
N ALA A 42 25.13 12.02 -43.99
CA ALA A 42 23.68 11.84 -44.10
C ALA A 42 23.04 11.74 -42.69
N GLU A 43 21.86 12.30 -42.50
CA GLU A 43 21.20 12.43 -41.18
C GLU A 43 21.09 11.11 -40.40
N GLN A 44 20.79 10.00 -41.08
CA GLN A 44 20.70 8.68 -40.45
C GLN A 44 22.07 8.14 -40.03
N GLU A 45 23.12 8.40 -40.81
CA GLU A 45 24.49 7.98 -40.51
C GLU A 45 25.10 8.82 -39.38
N ALA A 46 24.82 10.12 -39.35
CA ALA A 46 25.25 11.03 -38.28
C ALA A 46 24.64 10.63 -36.92
N ARG A 47 23.34 10.34 -36.86
CA ARG A 47 22.68 9.82 -35.64
C ARG A 47 23.21 8.47 -35.20
N TRP A 48 23.53 7.58 -36.15
CA TRP A 48 24.10 6.28 -35.84
C TRP A 48 25.54 6.39 -35.31
N ALA A 49 26.33 7.29 -35.86
CA ALA A 49 27.68 7.59 -35.40
C ALA A 49 27.67 8.14 -33.97
N ALA A 50 26.81 9.13 -33.67
CA ALA A 50 26.64 9.70 -32.33
C ALA A 50 26.27 8.63 -31.27
N ARG A 51 25.30 7.75 -31.60
CA ARG A 51 24.93 6.64 -30.70
C ARG A 51 26.06 5.64 -30.49
N ARG A 52 26.94 5.46 -31.46
CA ARG A 52 28.10 4.54 -31.35
C ARG A 52 29.19 5.12 -30.45
N GLU A 53 29.38 6.42 -30.49
CA GLU A 53 30.41 7.14 -29.71
C GLU A 53 30.03 7.24 -28.23
N LEU A 54 28.77 7.59 -27.92
CA LEU A 54 28.28 7.63 -26.54
C LEU A 54 28.21 6.23 -25.88
N GLY A 55 28.06 5.18 -26.69
CA GLY A 55 28.03 3.79 -26.24
C GLY A 55 26.71 3.38 -25.59
N ASN A 56 26.75 2.56 -24.54
CA ASN A 56 25.55 2.04 -23.89
C ASN A 56 24.93 3.09 -22.94
N VAL A 57 24.00 3.89 -23.47
CA VAL A 57 23.28 4.94 -22.74
C VAL A 57 22.56 4.39 -21.49
N THR A 58 21.98 3.20 -21.59
CA THR A 58 21.28 2.55 -20.47
C THR A 58 22.24 2.26 -19.33
N LEU A 59 23.48 1.85 -19.62
CA LEU A 59 24.51 1.60 -18.60
C LEU A 59 24.92 2.89 -17.88
N VAL A 60 25.05 4.02 -18.59
CA VAL A 60 25.40 5.32 -18.00
C VAL A 60 24.26 5.82 -17.08
N GLN A 61 23.01 5.62 -17.50
CA GLN A 61 21.85 5.92 -16.66
C GLN A 61 21.80 5.03 -15.41
N GLU A 62 22.02 3.72 -15.56
CA GLU A 62 22.01 2.77 -14.43
C GLU A 62 23.13 3.03 -13.43
N THR A 63 24.34 3.32 -13.90
CA THR A 63 25.48 3.63 -13.02
C THR A 63 25.26 4.93 -12.25
N THR A 64 24.78 5.98 -12.92
CA THR A 64 24.41 7.25 -12.28
C THR A 64 23.31 7.05 -11.23
N ARG A 65 22.27 6.28 -11.58
CA ARG A 65 21.17 5.91 -10.68
C ARG A 65 21.67 5.14 -9.45
N ALA A 66 22.60 4.20 -9.63
CA ALA A 66 23.19 3.44 -8.54
C ALA A 66 23.99 4.33 -7.58
N MET A 67 24.80 5.25 -8.11
CA MET A 67 25.57 6.21 -7.30
C MET A 67 24.65 7.10 -6.46
N TRP A 68 23.59 7.66 -7.06
CA TRP A 68 22.62 8.48 -6.33
C TRP A 68 21.92 7.71 -5.20
N THR A 69 21.55 6.45 -5.45
CA THR A 69 20.95 5.59 -4.42
C THR A 69 21.91 5.36 -3.26
N TRP A 70 23.18 5.07 -3.57
CA TRP A 70 24.21 4.85 -2.58
C TRP A 70 24.49 6.09 -1.74
N THR A 71 24.67 7.24 -2.38
CA THR A 71 24.89 8.53 -1.70
C THR A 71 23.73 8.88 -0.77
N CYS A 72 22.48 8.63 -1.17
CA CYS A 72 21.34 8.85 -0.30
C CYS A 72 21.37 7.96 0.94
N PHE A 73 21.69 6.68 0.74
CA PHE A 73 21.76 5.72 1.83
C PHE A 73 22.84 6.10 2.85
N GLU A 74 24.05 6.44 2.38
CA GLU A 74 25.15 6.91 3.24
C GLU A 74 24.75 8.16 4.02
N GLN A 75 24.10 9.12 3.36
CA GLN A 75 23.63 10.35 4.02
C GLN A 75 22.55 10.08 5.07
N LEU A 76 21.63 9.14 4.80
CA LEU A 76 20.58 8.77 5.76
C LEU A 76 21.19 8.09 6.98
N VAL A 77 22.12 7.16 6.77
CA VAL A 77 22.86 6.50 7.87
C VAL A 77 23.64 7.53 8.70
N GLN A 78 24.29 8.50 8.06
CA GLN A 78 25.02 9.55 8.75
C GLN A 78 24.11 10.46 9.57
N ASP A 79 22.97 10.88 9.01
CA ASP A 79 21.97 11.68 9.71
C ASP A 79 21.37 10.90 10.89
N LEU A 80 21.06 9.62 10.70
CA LEU A 80 20.52 8.77 11.75
C LEU A 80 21.52 8.61 12.90
N ARG A 81 22.79 8.35 12.58
CA ARG A 81 23.86 8.27 13.58
C ARG A 81 24.01 9.58 14.35
N TYR A 82 23.94 10.71 13.65
CA TYR A 82 24.00 12.03 14.28
C TYR A 82 22.78 12.32 15.17
N ALA A 83 21.58 11.98 14.70
CA ALA A 83 20.34 12.12 15.46
C ALA A 83 20.35 11.25 16.72
N LEU A 84 20.78 9.98 16.62
CA LEU A 84 20.95 9.09 17.77
C LEU A 84 21.96 9.62 18.77
N GLY A 85 23.11 10.13 18.30
CA GLY A 85 24.10 10.78 19.16
C GLY A 85 23.50 11.96 19.92
N THR A 86 22.69 12.77 19.26
CA THR A 86 22.00 13.93 19.85
C THR A 86 20.92 13.50 20.86
N MET A 87 20.17 12.43 20.57
CA MET A 87 19.18 11.85 21.47
C MET A 87 19.83 11.29 22.75
N ILE A 88 21.01 10.68 22.64
CA ILE A 88 21.78 10.17 23.78
C ILE A 88 22.40 11.31 24.60
N HIS A 89 22.71 12.46 23.98
CA HIS A 89 23.21 13.63 24.69
C HIS A 89 22.09 14.34 25.47
N ASN A 90 20.89 14.47 24.88
CA ASN A 90 19.71 15.08 25.51
C ASN A 90 18.74 14.05 26.10
N ARG A 91 19.24 13.24 27.06
CA ARG A 91 18.54 12.07 27.61
C ARG A 91 17.15 12.36 28.18
N ALA A 92 16.97 13.49 28.86
CA ALA A 92 15.71 13.81 29.53
C ALA A 92 14.56 14.03 28.54
N PHE A 93 14.80 14.83 27.49
CA PHE A 93 13.81 15.08 26.44
C PHE A 93 13.49 13.79 25.66
N THR A 94 14.53 13.04 25.29
CA THR A 94 14.38 11.76 24.60
C THR A 94 13.54 10.77 25.41
N ALA A 95 13.79 10.65 26.72
CA ALA A 95 13.04 9.76 27.60
C ALA A 95 11.56 10.15 27.70
N LEU A 96 11.26 11.45 27.86
CA LEU A 96 9.90 11.97 27.87
C LEU A 96 9.16 11.70 26.55
N ALA A 97 9.82 11.98 25.42
CA ALA A 97 9.27 11.72 24.10
C ALA A 97 9.01 10.22 23.88
N ALA A 98 9.98 9.36 24.25
CA ALA A 98 9.85 7.91 24.14
C ALA A 98 8.74 7.34 25.01
N LEU A 99 8.61 7.80 26.27
CA LEU A 99 7.54 7.39 27.17
C LEU A 99 6.16 7.82 26.65
N SER A 100 6.04 9.04 26.13
CA SER A 100 4.79 9.53 25.52
C SER A 100 4.38 8.68 24.31
N LEU A 101 5.32 8.40 23.41
CA LEU A 101 5.10 7.52 22.25
C LEU A 101 4.73 6.09 22.68
N ALA A 102 5.48 5.52 23.62
CA ALA A 102 5.23 4.18 24.14
C ALA A 102 3.84 4.10 24.80
N LEU A 103 3.43 5.12 25.55
CA LEU A 103 2.11 5.17 26.16
C LEU A 103 1.00 5.29 25.11
N GLY A 104 1.15 6.17 24.11
CA GLY A 104 0.15 6.33 23.05
C GLY A 104 -0.02 5.07 22.20
N ILE A 105 1.09 4.46 21.77
CA ILE A 105 1.07 3.23 20.98
C ILE A 105 0.57 2.06 21.84
N GLY A 106 1.10 1.91 23.05
CA GLY A 106 0.77 0.83 23.97
C GLY A 106 -0.68 0.88 24.44
N ALA A 107 -1.21 2.05 24.77
CA ALA A 107 -2.61 2.21 25.18
C ALA A 107 -3.56 1.83 24.03
N ASN A 108 -3.31 2.32 22.81
CA ASN A 108 -4.13 1.96 21.66
C ASN A 108 -4.07 0.46 21.35
N THR A 109 -2.87 -0.13 21.41
CA THR A 109 -2.67 -1.57 21.21
C THR A 109 -3.37 -2.39 22.29
N ALA A 110 -3.29 -1.97 23.55
CA ALA A 110 -3.91 -2.63 24.69
C ALA A 110 -5.44 -2.56 24.62
N ILE A 111 -6.00 -1.40 24.25
CA ILE A 111 -7.45 -1.27 24.03
C ILE A 111 -7.91 -2.22 22.93
N TYR A 112 -7.19 -2.26 21.80
CA TYR A 112 -7.55 -3.16 20.70
C TYR A 112 -7.45 -4.63 21.12
N SER A 113 -6.36 -5.03 21.77
CA SER A 113 -6.17 -6.40 22.27
C SER A 113 -7.20 -6.79 23.32
N PHE A 114 -7.59 -5.86 24.19
CA PHE A 114 -8.66 -6.04 25.17
C PHE A 114 -10.03 -6.19 24.50
N MET A 115 -10.33 -5.32 23.52
CA MET A 115 -11.55 -5.41 22.71
C MET A 115 -11.61 -6.72 21.93
N ASP A 116 -10.52 -7.14 21.30
CA ASP A 116 -10.40 -8.42 20.60
C ASP A 116 -10.64 -9.59 21.57
N SER A 117 -10.05 -9.57 22.76
CA SER A 117 -10.24 -10.60 23.79
C SER A 117 -11.67 -10.65 24.38
N ILE A 118 -12.48 -9.60 24.25
CA ILE A 118 -13.85 -9.56 24.78
C ILE A 118 -14.90 -9.72 23.68
N LEU A 119 -14.69 -9.09 22.53
CA LEU A 119 -15.63 -9.12 21.41
C LEU A 119 -15.39 -10.32 20.48
N LEU A 120 -14.14 -10.78 20.34
CA LEU A 120 -13.76 -11.86 19.42
C LEU A 120 -13.42 -13.17 20.14
N ARG A 121 -13.30 -13.18 21.48
CA ARG A 121 -13.11 -14.41 22.25
C ARG A 121 -14.46 -15.00 22.64
N SER A 122 -14.78 -16.12 21.98
CA SER A 122 -15.94 -17.01 22.18
C SER A 122 -17.21 -16.30 22.62
N LEU A 123 -18.13 -16.10 21.66
CA LEU A 123 -19.57 -16.00 21.95
C LEU A 123 -19.87 -16.89 23.17
N PRO A 124 -20.49 -16.38 24.25
CA PRO A 124 -20.74 -17.14 25.46
C PRO A 124 -21.82 -18.20 25.21
N VAL A 125 -21.47 -19.19 24.40
CA VAL A 125 -22.28 -20.32 24.00
C VAL A 125 -21.62 -21.57 24.54
N SER A 126 -22.40 -22.40 25.23
CA SER A 126 -21.88 -23.58 25.93
C SER A 126 -21.22 -24.60 25.01
N ASN A 127 -21.55 -24.59 23.71
CA ASN A 127 -20.95 -25.43 22.67
C ASN A 127 -20.65 -24.61 21.39
N PRO A 128 -19.43 -24.04 21.25
CA PRO A 128 -19.04 -23.29 20.05
C PRO A 128 -19.13 -24.12 18.76
N GLU A 129 -18.90 -25.44 18.84
CA GLU A 129 -18.99 -26.35 17.68
C GLU A 129 -20.42 -26.60 17.19
N SER A 130 -21.42 -26.25 18.00
CA SER A 130 -22.84 -26.35 17.63
C SER A 130 -23.39 -25.10 16.96
N LEU A 131 -22.56 -24.08 16.74
CA LEU A 131 -22.96 -22.84 16.07
C LEU A 131 -23.25 -23.10 14.59
N VAL A 132 -24.51 -22.91 14.20
CA VAL A 132 -24.96 -22.97 12.81
C VAL A 132 -25.40 -21.59 12.33
N VAL A 133 -25.01 -21.25 11.10
CA VAL A 133 -25.49 -20.02 10.44
C VAL A 133 -26.67 -20.39 9.55
N LEU A 134 -27.86 -19.87 9.88
CA LEU A 134 -29.04 -20.03 9.03
C LEU A 134 -28.98 -19.01 7.89
N ASN A 135 -28.93 -19.52 6.67
CA ASN A 135 -29.08 -18.73 5.47
C ASN A 135 -30.34 -19.17 4.73
N TRP A 136 -31.11 -18.21 4.21
CA TRP A 136 -32.13 -18.51 3.22
C TRP A 136 -31.54 -18.29 1.83
N HIS A 137 -31.92 -19.15 0.89
CA HIS A 137 -31.50 -19.07 -0.50
C HIS A 137 -32.72 -18.90 -1.40
N ASN A 138 -32.59 -18.09 -2.45
CA ASN A 138 -33.60 -18.00 -3.49
C ASN A 138 -32.97 -18.25 -4.87
N LYS A 139 -33.56 -19.22 -5.58
CA LYS A 139 -33.27 -19.44 -6.99
C LYS A 139 -34.00 -18.34 -7.78
N VAL A 140 -33.28 -17.25 -8.01
CA VAL A 140 -33.56 -16.19 -9.01
C VAL A 140 -34.51 -15.07 -8.53
N TYR A 141 -34.07 -13.81 -8.70
CA TYR A 141 -34.86 -12.55 -8.64
C TYR A 141 -35.90 -12.44 -9.77
N SER A 142 -36.56 -13.53 -10.16
CA SER A 142 -37.50 -13.55 -11.28
C SER A 142 -38.95 -13.57 -10.77
N ARG A 143 -39.60 -12.40 -10.90
CA ARG A 143 -41.05 -12.17 -10.89
C ARG A 143 -41.83 -12.87 -9.76
N GLY A 144 -42.05 -12.13 -8.67
CA GLY A 144 -42.97 -12.53 -7.60
C GLY A 144 -42.46 -12.28 -6.18
N THR A 145 -41.32 -11.60 -6.03
CA THR A 145 -40.69 -11.37 -4.73
C THR A 145 -41.63 -10.62 -3.79
N VAL A 146 -42.10 -11.31 -2.74
CA VAL A 146 -42.87 -10.73 -1.64
C VAL A 146 -42.03 -9.73 -0.81
N VAL A 147 -40.71 -9.91 -0.81
CA VAL A 147 -39.76 -8.99 -0.16
C VAL A 147 -39.37 -7.88 -1.13
N ARG A 148 -39.78 -6.64 -0.83
CA ARG A 148 -39.52 -5.44 -1.67
C ARG A 148 -38.26 -4.66 -1.27
N GLY A 149 -37.63 -5.03 -0.18
CA GLY A 149 -36.39 -4.43 0.30
C GLY A 149 -35.80 -5.27 1.43
N ALA A 150 -34.48 -5.44 1.40
CA ALA A 150 -33.69 -6.03 2.46
C ALA A 150 -32.44 -5.16 2.64
N SER A 151 -32.00 -4.98 3.88
CA SER A 151 -30.76 -4.26 4.20
C SER A 151 -29.80 -5.23 4.86
N GLY A 152 -28.55 -5.27 4.37
CA GLY A 152 -27.47 -6.10 4.88
C GLY A 152 -26.80 -6.96 3.80
N THR A 153 -26.06 -7.99 4.22
CA THR A 153 -25.19 -8.77 3.33
C THR A 153 -25.96 -9.85 2.57
N ILE A 154 -25.97 -9.73 1.24
CA ILE A 154 -26.48 -10.74 0.30
C ILE A 154 -25.31 -11.14 -0.60
N TYR A 155 -25.08 -12.43 -0.78
CA TYR A 155 -24.04 -12.95 -1.67
C TYR A 155 -24.62 -14.04 -2.57
N ASP A 156 -24.08 -14.18 -3.78
CA ASP A 156 -24.50 -15.21 -4.72
C ASP A 156 -23.67 -16.48 -4.54
N ASP A 157 -24.32 -17.58 -4.18
CA ASP A 157 -23.75 -18.92 -4.14
C ASP A 157 -24.06 -19.63 -5.47
N PRO A 158 -23.04 -20.14 -6.20
CA PRO A 158 -23.23 -20.88 -7.46
C PRO A 158 -24.20 -22.06 -7.37
N LYS A 159 -24.36 -22.68 -6.19
CA LYS A 159 -25.23 -23.85 -6.00
C LYS A 159 -26.65 -23.48 -5.59
N SER A 160 -26.83 -22.46 -4.77
CA SER A 160 -28.10 -22.16 -4.09
C SER A 160 -28.75 -20.84 -4.53
N GLY A 161 -28.03 -19.99 -5.29
CA GLY A 161 -28.48 -18.69 -5.76
C GLY A 161 -28.18 -17.58 -4.76
N SER A 162 -28.97 -16.50 -4.80
CA SER A 162 -28.80 -15.39 -3.87
C SER A 162 -29.12 -15.84 -2.45
N THR A 163 -28.12 -15.71 -1.58
CA THR A 163 -28.13 -16.22 -0.21
C THR A 163 -27.96 -15.06 0.77
N ALA A 164 -28.76 -15.06 1.83
CA ALA A 164 -28.64 -14.08 2.89
C ALA A 164 -28.86 -14.71 4.28
N GLY A 165 -28.03 -14.30 5.24
CA GLY A 165 -28.12 -14.72 6.64
C GLY A 165 -29.08 -13.85 7.47
N ILE A 166 -29.91 -13.04 6.84
CA ILE A 166 -30.75 -12.02 7.49
C ILE A 166 -32.20 -12.37 7.25
N PHE A 167 -32.95 -12.57 8.34
CA PHE A 167 -34.37 -12.87 8.31
C PHE A 167 -35.12 -11.99 9.33
N PRO A 168 -36.39 -11.65 9.06
CA PRO A 168 -37.19 -10.86 10.00
C PRO A 168 -37.32 -11.56 11.36
N PHE A 169 -37.31 -10.78 12.44
CA PHE A 169 -37.53 -11.31 13.80
C PHE A 169 -38.80 -12.18 13.95
N PRO A 170 -39.94 -11.88 13.28
CA PRO A 170 -41.09 -12.80 13.31
C PRO A 170 -40.81 -14.19 12.72
N ALA A 171 -39.93 -14.29 11.72
CA ALA A 171 -39.51 -15.58 11.17
C ALA A 171 -38.65 -16.36 12.18
N PHE A 172 -37.77 -15.68 12.92
CA PHE A 172 -37.03 -16.27 14.04
C PHE A 172 -37.97 -16.90 15.07
N GLU A 173 -39.00 -16.17 15.51
CA GLU A 173 -39.97 -16.65 16.49
C GLU A 173 -40.76 -17.89 16.02
N LEU A 174 -41.03 -17.99 14.71
CA LEU A 174 -41.66 -19.18 14.14
C LEU A 174 -40.72 -20.39 14.16
N LEU A 175 -39.47 -20.20 13.71
CA LEU A 175 -38.47 -21.27 13.71
C LEU A 175 -38.17 -21.75 15.13
N ARG A 176 -38.06 -20.83 16.09
CA ARG A 176 -37.82 -21.13 17.52
C ARG A 176 -38.90 -22.03 18.12
N LYS A 177 -40.14 -21.95 17.62
CA LYS A 177 -41.27 -22.75 18.09
C LYS A 177 -41.37 -24.12 17.41
N SER A 178 -40.69 -24.30 16.28
CA SER A 178 -40.64 -25.58 15.57
C SER A 178 -39.42 -26.38 16.00
N ASP A 179 -39.62 -27.40 16.82
CA ASP A 179 -38.52 -28.28 17.32
C ASP A 179 -37.76 -29.00 16.20
N ALA A 180 -38.36 -29.15 15.01
CA ALA A 180 -37.78 -29.91 13.90
C ALA A 180 -36.72 -29.17 13.07
N VAL A 181 -36.53 -27.86 13.26
CA VAL A 181 -35.61 -27.07 12.42
C VAL A 181 -34.19 -27.02 13.00
N PHE A 182 -34.05 -27.22 14.30
CA PHE A 182 -32.78 -27.06 15.02
C PHE A 182 -32.27 -28.36 15.68
N SER A 183 -32.92 -29.51 15.41
CA SER A 183 -32.53 -30.85 15.90
C SER A 183 -31.65 -31.61 14.91
#